data_AF-A0A2A4KEH8-F1
#
_entry.id   AF-A0A2A4KEH8-F1
#
_cell.length_a   1.000
_cell.length_b   1.000
_cell.length_c   1.000
_cell.angle_alpha   90.00
_cell.angle_beta   90.00
_cell.angle_gamma   90.00
#
_symmetry.space_group_name_H-M   'P 1'
#
loop_
_entity.id
_entity.type
_entity.pdbx_description
1 polymer ?
#
loop_
_entity_poly.entity_id
_entity_poly.type
_entity_poly.pdbx_seq_one_letter_code
_entity_poly.pdbx_strand_id
1 'polypeptide(L)' 'MTLWRQVLAALNDDTLDDAAREQMAARGAAQLAVRRTPEGQQPTPDEVMAVAFEEFALLLNAEQARAALAALAEIDHAHG' A
#
# COMPACT_ATOMS: atom_id res chain seq x y z
N MET A 1 13.60 -8.26 -0.22
CA MET A 1 13.21 -7.62 -1.50
C MET A 1 12.39 -6.38 -1.15
N THR A 2 12.59 -5.23 -1.80
CA THR A 2 11.85 -3.99 -1.43
C THR A 2 10.38 -4.12 -1.80
N LEU A 3 9.45 -3.64 -0.97
CA LEU A 3 8.00 -3.72 -1.23
C LEU A 3 7.61 -3.17 -2.61
N TRP A 4 8.21 -2.07 -3.07
CA TRP A 4 8.02 -1.55 -4.43
C TRP A 4 8.29 -2.58 -5.55
N ARG A 5 9.29 -3.46 -5.39
CA ARG A 5 9.57 -4.52 -6.38
C ARG A 5 8.53 -5.63 -6.32
N GLN A 6 7.95 -5.90 -5.15
CA GLN A 6 6.85 -6.86 -5.00
C GLN A 6 5.55 -6.30 -5.61
N VAL A 7 5.29 -5.00 -5.43
CA VAL A 7 4.15 -4.31 -6.07
C VAL A 7 4.26 -4.38 -7.59
N LEU A 8 5.41 -4.02 -8.15
CA LEU A 8 5.62 -4.09 -9.60
C LEU A 8 5.54 -5.52 -10.14
N ALA A 9 6.01 -6.52 -9.39
CA ALA A 9 5.89 -7.91 -9.78
C ALA A 9 4.43 -8.35 -9.81
N ALA A 10 3.65 -8.04 -8.77
CA ALA A 10 2.23 -8.42 -8.71
C ALA A 10 1.38 -7.74 -9.78
N LEU A 11 1.67 -6.48 -10.11
CA LEU A 11 0.94 -5.74 -11.17
C LEU A 11 1.19 -6.30 -12.58
N ASN A 12 2.28 -7.05 -12.78
CA ASN A 12 2.61 -7.70 -14.05
C ASN A 12 2.44 -9.23 -14.01
N ASP A 13 1.90 -9.76 -12.91
CA ASP A 13 1.64 -11.19 -12.75
C ASP A 13 0.18 -11.50 -13.12
N ASP A 14 0.00 -12.00 -14.34
CA ASP A 14 -1.31 -12.39 -14.88
C ASP A 14 -1.88 -13.64 -14.20
N THR A 15 -1.11 -14.33 -13.35
CA THR A 15 -1.56 -15.52 -12.61
C THR A 15 -2.21 -15.19 -11.27
N LEU A 16 -2.05 -13.95 -10.78
CA LEU A 16 -2.73 -13.48 -9.59
C LEU A 16 -4.22 -13.22 -9.87
N ASP A 17 -5.05 -13.48 -8.87
CA ASP A 17 -6.43 -12.99 -8.90
C ASP A 17 -6.48 -11.48 -8.63
N ASP A 18 -7.61 -10.87 -8.99
CA ASP A 18 -7.81 -9.43 -8.84
C ASP A 18 -7.66 -9.00 -7.38
N ALA A 19 -8.14 -9.80 -6.43
CA ALA A 19 -8.05 -9.49 -5.00
C ALA A 19 -6.61 -9.42 -4.49
N ALA A 20 -5.74 -10.33 -4.94
CA ALA A 20 -4.33 -10.33 -4.60
C ALA A 20 -3.59 -9.14 -5.23
N ARG A 21 -3.93 -8.78 -6.48
CA ARG A 21 -3.39 -7.57 -7.14
C ARG A 21 -3.82 -6.30 -6.40
N GLU A 22 -5.09 -6.17 -6.06
CA GLU A 22 -5.62 -5.02 -5.32
C GLU A 22 -4.98 -4.90 -3.93
N GLN A 23 -4.81 -6.01 -3.21
CA GLN A 23 -4.14 -6.01 -1.90
C GLN A 23 -2.69 -5.53 -2.02
N MET A 24 -1.98 -5.95 -3.06
CA MET A 24 -0.60 -5.50 -3.27
C MET A 24 -0.54 -4.01 -3.66
N ALA A 25 -1.43 -3.55 -4.54
CA ALA A 25 -1.55 -2.14 -4.89
C ALA A 25 -1.89 -1.28 -3.66
N ALA A 26 -2.79 -1.72 -2.79
CA ALA A 26 -3.12 -1.03 -1.53
C ALA A 26 -1.91 -0.90 -0.59
N ARG A 27 -1.08 -1.94 -0.48
CA ARG A 27 0.19 -1.89 0.26
C ARG A 27 1.20 -0.92 -0.37
N GLY A 28 1.28 -0.90 -1.70
CA GLY A 28 2.09 0.05 -2.46
C GLY A 28 1.67 1.50 -2.20
N ALA A 29 0.36 1.76 -2.23
CA ALA A 29 -0.22 3.07 -1.92
C ALA A 29 0.09 3.52 -0.49
N ALA A 30 -0.08 2.63 0.49
CA ALA A 30 0.22 2.93 1.88
C ALA A 30 1.72 3.24 2.08
N GLN A 31 2.63 2.50 1.41
CA GLN A 31 4.06 2.78 1.51
C GLN A 31 4.43 4.13 0.87
N LEU A 32 3.80 4.46 -0.26
CA LEU A 32 4.03 5.73 -0.93
C LEU A 32 3.47 6.90 -0.10
N ALA A 33 2.32 6.71 0.56
CA ALA A 33 1.78 7.70 1.51
C ALA A 33 2.75 7.94 2.68
N VAL A 34 3.34 6.90 3.28
CA VAL A 34 4.38 7.05 4.33
C VAL A 34 5.55 7.89 3.83
N ARG A 35 6.02 7.66 2.59
CA ARG A 35 7.16 8.41 2.03
C ARG A 35 6.84 9.86 1.69
N ARG A 36 5.57 10.18 1.40
CA ARG A 36 5.10 11.54 1.11
C ARG A 36 4.76 12.31 2.39
N THR A 37 4.51 11.59 3.49
CA THR A 37 4.22 12.17 4.81
C THR A 37 5.51 12.76 5.40
N PRO A 38 5.46 13.96 6.02
CA PRO A 38 6.62 14.54 6.69
C PRO A 38 7.21 13.60 7.76
N GLU A 39 8.53 13.65 7.94
CA GLU A 39 9.21 12.85 8.96
C GLU A 39 8.60 13.04 10.36
N GLY A 40 8.35 11.93 11.05
CA GLY A 40 7.74 11.93 12.38
C GLY A 40 6.20 11.97 12.38
N GLN A 41 5.55 12.01 11.22
CA GLN A 41 4.09 11.86 11.10
C GLN A 41 3.72 10.51 10.49
N GLN A 42 2.50 10.05 10.79
CA GLN A 42 1.92 8.86 10.17
C GLN A 42 0.87 9.30 9.15
N PRO A 43 0.85 8.69 7.94
CA PRO A 43 -0.21 8.93 6.98
C PRO A 43 -1.56 8.47 7.53
N THR A 44 -2.59 9.23 7.19
CA THR A 44 -3.99 8.93 7.46
C THR A 44 -4.55 7.95 6.43
N PRO A 45 -5.66 7.23 6.74
CA PRO A 45 -6.35 6.40 5.76
C PRO A 45 -6.77 7.17 4.49
N ASP A 46 -7.15 8.44 4.63
CA ASP A 46 -7.58 9.26 3.49
C ASP A 46 -6.42 9.56 2.53
N GLU A 47 -5.21 9.79 3.06
CA GLU A 47 -4.01 9.97 2.25
C GLU A 47 -3.64 8.69 1.49
N VAL A 48 -3.84 7.51 2.10
CA VAL A 48 -3.66 6.22 1.43
C VAL A 48 -4.69 6.03 0.32
N MET A 49 -5.95 6.40 0.57
CA MET A 49 -7.01 6.35 -0.44
C MET A 49 -6.71 7.26 -1.63
N ALA A 50 -6.24 8.48 -1.38
CA ALA A 50 -5.84 9.44 -2.43
C ALA A 50 -4.73 8.86 -3.30
N VAL A 51 -3.66 8.34 -2.68
CA VAL A 51 -2.54 7.73 -3.40
C VAL A 51 -2.97 6.49 -4.19
N ALA A 52 -3.82 5.63 -3.63
CA ALA A 52 -4.32 4.44 -4.32
C ALA A 52 -5.08 4.82 -5.60
N PHE A 53 -5.90 5.87 -5.53
CA PHE A 53 -6.63 6.37 -6.69
C PHE A 53 -5.71 7.02 -7.71
N GLU A 54 -4.86 7.96 -7.28
CA GLU A 54 -4.02 8.78 -8.17
C GLU A 54 -2.93 7.98 -8.88
N GLU A 55 -2.31 7.03 -8.18
CA GLU A 55 -1.10 6.35 -8.67
C GLU A 55 -1.38 4.93 -9.18
N PHE A 56 -2.46 4.30 -8.69
CA PHE A 56 -2.79 2.91 -9.00
C PHE A 56 -4.18 2.73 -9.61
N ALA A 57 -4.95 3.82 -9.80
CA ALA A 57 -6.34 3.77 -10.28
C ALA A 57 -7.25 2.83 -9.45
N LEU A 58 -6.93 2.67 -8.16
CA LEU A 58 -7.62 1.76 -7.24
C LEU A 58 -8.50 2.54 -6.27
N LEU A 59 -9.80 2.19 -6.22
CA LEU A 59 -10.74 2.73 -5.24
C LEU A 59 -10.71 1.88 -3.98
N LEU A 60 -10.13 2.44 -2.92
CA LEU A 60 -10.16 1.83 -1.59
C LEU A 60 -11.27 2.44 -0.75
N ASN A 61 -11.86 1.62 0.13
CA ASN A 61 -12.62 2.12 1.26
C ASN A 61 -11.72 2.34 2.49
N ALA A 62 -12.25 3.01 3.51
CA ALA A 62 -11.50 3.33 4.71
C ALA A 62 -11.02 2.10 5.51
N GLU A 63 -11.72 0.95 5.41
CA GLU A 63 -11.28 -0.29 6.05
C GLU A 63 -10.04 -0.87 5.36
N GLN A 64 -10.06 -0.93 4.03
CA GLN A 64 -8.93 -1.40 3.22
C GLN A 64 -7.69 -0.51 3.40
N ALA A 65 -7.88 0.82 3.47
CA ALA A 65 -6.78 1.76 3.72
C ALA A 65 -6.15 1.56 5.11
N ARG A 66 -6.97 1.35 6.16
CA ARG A 66 -6.47 1.03 7.51
C ARG A 66 -5.74 -0.30 7.54
N ALA A 67 -6.26 -1.33 6.88
CA ALA A 67 -5.63 -2.64 6.81
C ALA A 67 -4.26 -2.56 6.10
N ALA A 68 -4.15 -1.75 5.04
CA ALA A 68 -2.88 -1.54 4.35
C ALA A 68 -1.82 -0.85 5.23
N LEU A 69 -2.23 0.14 6.04
CA LEU A 69 -1.36 0.79 7.02
C LEU A 69 -0.90 -0.17 8.14
N ALA A 70 -1.82 -0.97 8.68
CA ALA A 70 -1.50 -1.96 9.70
C ALA A 70 -0.49 -3.00 9.20
N ALA A 71 -0.68 -3.50 7.99
CA ALA A 71 0.22 -4.47 7.36
C ALA A 71 1.65 -3.93 7.15
N LEU A 72 1.82 -2.61 6.99
CA LEU A 72 3.16 -2.00 6.90
C LEU A 72 3.87 -1.96 8.25
N ALA A 73 3.15 -1.59 9.31
CA ALA A 73 3.72 -1.54 10.66
C ALA A 73 4.21 -2.91 11.12
N GLU A 74 3.51 -3.99 10.78
CA GLU A 74 3.93 -5.36 11.07
C GLU A 74 5.25 -5.75 10.38
N ILE A 75 5.53 -5.22 9.19
CA ILE A 75 6.77 -5.49 8.45
C ILE A 75 7.96 -4.77 9.08
N ASP A 76 7.77 -3.52 9.52
CA ASP A 76 8.81 -2.73 10.20
C ASP A 76 9.16 -3.34 11.57
N HIS A 77 8.19 -3.89 12.29
CA HIS A 77 8.43 -4.58 13.56
C HIS A 77 9.12 -5.95 13.41
N ALA A 78 8.98 -6.63 12.27
CA ALA A 78 9.63 -7.91 12.01
C ALA A 78 11.11 -7.79 11.58
N HIS A 79 11.57 -6.58 11.24
CA HIS A 79 12.94 -6.31 10.79
C HIS A 79 13.69 -5.28 11.67
N GLY A 80 13.12 -4.94 12.84
CA GLY A 80 13.71 -4.06 13.86
C GLY A 80 14.53 -4.80 14.90
#